data_AF-B3V7S6-F1
#
_entry.id   AF-B3V7S6-F1
#
_cell.length_a   1.000
_cell.length_b   1.000
_cell.length_c   1.000
_cell.angle_alpha   90.00
_cell.angle_beta   90.00
_cell.angle_gamma   90.00
#
_symmetry.space_group_name_H-M   'P 1'
#
loop_
_entity.id
_entity.type
_entity.pdbx_description
1 polymer ?
#
loop_
_entity_poly.entity_id
_entity_poly.type
_entity_poly.pdbx_seq_one_letter_code
_entity_poly.pdbx_strand_id
1 'polypeptide(L)'
;GSRDRRKEIVEETMNNTGKTQTPSSLARSTIMNDEVVGFKDVIERLRDKLVRGTKGRDVISITGMPGLGKTTLARRLYFDKLVVSHFDIRAQCCVSQVYSRKNLLLEILHDATGKDFECGEKRVDQLADELRKALYSRRYLILVDDVWEASAWDDIIGCFRDATHASRIILTTQNYEVANYARFQSDPLPLRMFNDDESWKLLRKIVFGEEKSPPLLMNIGQQIAKKCGQLPLSIVLVAGILAETEKKEECWEQVAKNLSPYIHSNSRATIEHSYQNLPYHLRSCFLYFGAFLEDRVN
;
A
#
# COMPACT_ATOMS: atom_id res chain seq x y z
N GLY A 1 -36.95 -19.01 49.47
CA GLY A 1 -35.51 -18.81 49.69
C GLY A 1 -34.70 -19.61 48.68
N SER A 2 -33.96 -18.90 47.83
CA SER A 2 -32.80 -19.37 47.05
C SER A 2 -32.94 -20.29 45.82
N ARG A 3 -34.11 -20.50 45.20
CA ARG A 3 -34.17 -21.20 43.88
C ARG A 3 -34.98 -20.53 42.76
N ASP A 4 -35.87 -19.58 43.03
CA ASP A 4 -36.64 -18.87 41.98
C ASP A 4 -36.17 -17.44 41.66
N ARG A 5 -34.99 -17.04 42.15
CA ARG A 5 -34.28 -15.81 41.69
C ARG A 5 -33.10 -16.10 40.76
N ARG A 6 -32.98 -17.35 40.28
CA ARG A 6 -31.93 -17.78 39.34
C ARG A 6 -32.44 -18.09 37.93
N LYS A 7 -33.74 -17.94 37.66
CA LYS A 7 -34.31 -18.16 36.32
C LYS A 7 -34.63 -16.87 35.56
N GLU A 8 -34.85 -15.74 36.23
CA GLU A 8 -35.02 -14.43 35.57
C GLU A 8 -33.70 -13.72 35.21
N ILE A 9 -32.54 -14.17 35.72
CA ILE A 9 -31.22 -13.59 35.36
C ILE A 9 -30.61 -14.28 34.12
N VAL A 10 -31.14 -15.43 33.70
CA VAL A 10 -30.60 -16.22 32.57
C VAL A 10 -31.24 -15.83 31.23
N GLU A 11 -32.42 -15.21 31.22
CA GLU A 11 -33.07 -14.72 29.99
C GLU A 11 -32.70 -13.27 29.60
N GLU A 12 -32.20 -12.46 30.53
CA GLU A 12 -31.76 -11.08 30.22
C GLU A 12 -30.32 -10.98 29.67
N THR A 13 -29.56 -12.09 29.68
CA THR A 13 -28.17 -12.11 29.19
C THR A 13 -28.03 -12.60 27.74
N MET A 14 -29.13 -12.96 27.06
CA MET A 14 -29.11 -13.49 25.68
C MET A 14 -29.50 -12.49 24.58
N ASN A 15 -29.79 -11.22 24.90
CA ASN A 15 -30.23 -10.22 23.92
C ASN A 15 -29.25 -9.06 23.68
N ASN A 16 -27.95 -9.23 23.95
CA ASN A 16 -26.95 -8.19 23.63
C ASN A 16 -25.78 -8.71 22.79
N THR A 17 -26.09 -9.33 21.66
CA THR A 17 -25.12 -9.64 20.59
C THR A 17 -25.22 -8.57 19.50
N GLY A 18 -24.77 -7.37 19.84
CA GLY A 18 -24.62 -6.24 18.92
C GLY A 18 -23.18 -6.14 18.39
N LYS A 19 -22.96 -6.72 17.20
CA LYS A 19 -21.83 -6.49 16.28
C LYS A 19 -20.42 -6.74 16.83
N THR A 20 -19.98 -7.98 16.75
CA THR A 20 -18.58 -8.38 16.73
C THR A 20 -17.86 -7.65 15.59
N GLN A 21 -17.10 -6.62 15.91
CA GLN A 21 -16.22 -5.97 14.94
C GLN A 21 -15.06 -6.92 14.64
N THR A 22 -14.91 -7.28 13.37
CA THR A 22 -13.83 -8.13 12.87
C THR A 22 -12.46 -7.47 13.15
N PRO A 23 -11.45 -8.24 13.60
CA PRO A 23 -10.10 -7.73 13.88
C PRO A 23 -9.41 -7.07 12.67
N SER A 24 -9.89 -7.38 11.46
CA SER A 24 -9.37 -6.84 10.19
C SER A 24 -9.62 -5.33 10.02
N SER A 25 -10.63 -4.77 10.69
CA SER A 25 -10.93 -3.33 10.61
C SER A 25 -9.98 -2.49 11.48
N LEU A 26 -9.62 -2.98 12.67
CA LEU A 26 -8.66 -2.31 13.55
C LEU A 26 -7.24 -2.35 12.96
N ALA A 27 -6.80 -3.49 12.42
CA ALA A 27 -5.50 -3.62 11.78
C ALA A 27 -5.34 -2.74 10.52
N ARG A 28 -6.43 -2.54 9.75
CA ARG A 28 -6.45 -1.57 8.64
C ARG A 28 -6.44 -0.12 9.10
N SER A 29 -6.99 0.18 10.28
CA SER A 29 -7.09 1.56 10.77
C SER A 29 -5.76 2.14 11.27
N THR A 30 -4.89 1.32 11.85
CA THR A 30 -3.62 1.81 12.44
C THR A 30 -2.57 2.20 11.38
N ILE A 31 -2.63 1.61 10.17
CA ILE A 31 -1.69 1.92 9.08
C ILE A 31 -2.12 3.17 8.28
N MET A 32 -3.40 3.59 8.35
CA MET A 32 -3.93 4.67 7.50
C MET A 32 -3.66 6.09 8.00
N ASN A 33 -3.30 6.28 9.27
CA ASN A 33 -3.01 7.60 9.84
C ASN A 33 -1.51 7.92 9.93
N ASP A 34 -0.66 7.05 9.39
CA ASP A 34 0.77 7.25 9.51
C ASP A 34 1.26 8.27 8.47
N GLU A 35 1.84 9.40 8.92
CA GLU A 35 2.50 10.37 8.04
C GLU A 35 3.56 9.59 7.22
N VAL A 36 3.27 9.34 5.94
CA VAL A 36 4.23 8.73 5.02
C VAL A 36 5.50 9.56 5.04
N VAL A 37 6.61 8.92 5.41
CA VAL A 37 7.91 9.56 5.50
C VAL A 37 8.50 9.68 4.10
N GLY A 38 9.05 10.84 3.78
CA GLY A 38 9.73 11.11 2.52
C GLY A 38 8.79 11.45 1.36
N PHE A 39 9.40 11.71 0.20
CA PHE A 39 8.72 12.06 -1.05
C PHE A 39 7.78 13.27 -0.95
N LYS A 40 8.01 14.20 0.00
CA LYS A 40 7.12 15.37 0.18
C LYS A 40 7.01 16.20 -1.10
N ASP A 41 8.13 16.43 -1.75
CA ASP A 41 8.26 17.07 -3.06
C ASP A 41 7.44 16.35 -4.15
N VAL A 42 7.54 15.01 -4.18
CA VAL A 42 6.83 14.19 -5.16
C VAL A 42 5.33 14.17 -4.89
N ILE A 43 4.92 14.04 -3.63
CA ILE A 43 3.51 14.05 -3.19
C ILE A 43 2.85 15.36 -3.58
N GLU A 44 3.49 16.50 -3.31
CA GLU A 44 2.94 17.82 -3.67
C GLU A 44 2.75 17.95 -5.18
N ARG A 45 3.77 17.59 -5.96
CA ARG A 45 3.69 17.63 -7.43
C ARG A 45 2.60 16.72 -8.00
N LEU A 46 2.49 15.49 -7.48
CA LEU A 46 1.47 14.54 -7.94
C LEU A 46 0.07 14.95 -7.50
N ARG A 47 -0.08 15.49 -6.28
CA ARG A 47 -1.35 16.06 -5.80
C ARG A 47 -1.83 17.16 -6.74
N ASP A 48 -0.94 18.07 -7.14
CA ASP A 48 -1.28 19.14 -8.08
C ASP A 48 -1.69 18.57 -9.45
N LYS A 49 -0.99 17.56 -9.98
CA LYS A 49 -1.42 16.88 -11.23
C LYS A 49 -2.82 16.26 -11.11
N LEU A 50 -3.15 15.69 -9.95
CA LEU A 50 -4.45 15.08 -9.72
C LEU A 50 -5.58 16.14 -9.69
N VAL A 51 -5.41 17.22 -8.92
CA VAL A 51 -6.50 18.18 -8.63
C VAL A 51 -6.51 19.43 -9.53
N ARG A 52 -5.39 19.74 -10.21
CA ARG A 52 -5.22 20.91 -11.10
C ARG A 52 -4.83 20.54 -12.53
N GLY A 53 -4.89 19.26 -12.89
CA GLY A 53 -4.58 18.80 -14.25
C GLY A 53 -5.61 19.26 -15.29
N THR A 54 -5.49 18.76 -16.52
CA THR A 54 -6.36 19.17 -17.63
C THR A 54 -7.81 18.70 -17.46
N LYS A 55 -8.71 19.23 -18.30
CA LYS A 55 -10.13 18.84 -18.34
C LYS A 55 -10.35 17.41 -18.85
N GLY A 56 -9.39 16.84 -19.57
CA GLY A 56 -9.47 15.46 -20.06
C GLY A 56 -9.05 14.45 -18.99
N ARG A 57 -9.40 13.18 -19.23
CA ARG A 57 -8.83 12.05 -18.50
C ARG A 57 -7.32 12.00 -18.67
N ASP A 58 -6.61 11.70 -17.59
CA ASP A 58 -5.17 11.48 -17.61
C ASP A 58 -4.78 10.27 -16.73
N VAL A 59 -3.63 9.69 -17.03
CA VAL A 59 -3.03 8.57 -16.31
C VAL A 59 -1.73 9.05 -15.68
N ILE A 60 -1.68 8.99 -14.35
CA ILE A 60 -0.54 9.38 -13.53
C ILE A 60 0.19 8.10 -13.13
N SER A 61 1.14 7.67 -13.97
CA SER A 61 1.90 6.45 -13.75
C SER A 61 3.10 6.68 -12.83
N ILE A 62 3.30 5.81 -11.84
CA ILE A 62 4.45 5.78 -10.94
C ILE A 62 5.21 4.47 -11.18
N THR A 63 6.47 4.57 -11.60
CA THR A 63 7.30 3.41 -11.97
C THR A 63 8.55 3.27 -11.12
N GLY A 64 9.15 2.09 -11.13
CA GLY A 64 10.42 1.83 -10.46
C GLY A 64 10.51 0.44 -9.85
N MET A 65 11.71 0.07 -9.40
CA MET A 65 11.99 -1.25 -8.84
C MET A 65 11.13 -1.62 -7.61
N PRO A 66 11.04 -2.93 -7.27
CA PRO A 66 10.40 -3.39 -6.04
C PRO A 66 10.92 -2.67 -4.79
N GLY A 67 10.06 -2.45 -3.80
CA GLY A 67 10.46 -1.91 -2.49
C GLY A 67 10.69 -0.39 -2.43
N LEU A 68 10.56 0.34 -3.54
CA LEU A 68 10.66 1.81 -3.59
C LEU A 68 9.49 2.56 -2.91
N GLY A 69 8.40 1.86 -2.57
CA GLY A 69 7.22 2.48 -1.97
C GLY A 69 6.24 3.10 -2.97
N LYS A 70 6.18 2.61 -4.22
CA LYS A 70 5.21 3.07 -5.24
C LYS A 70 3.77 2.97 -4.75
N THR A 71 3.36 1.78 -4.30
CA THR A 71 2.04 1.51 -3.71
C THR A 71 1.78 2.43 -2.51
N THR A 72 2.76 2.61 -1.62
CA THR A 72 2.64 3.50 -0.47
C THR A 72 2.39 4.96 -0.88
N LEU A 73 3.14 5.45 -1.87
CA LEU A 73 2.98 6.80 -2.42
C LEU A 73 1.62 6.97 -3.10
N ALA A 74 1.20 6.00 -3.92
CA ALA A 74 -0.08 6.00 -4.60
C ALA A 74 -1.26 6.00 -3.61
N ARG A 75 -1.22 5.14 -2.59
CA ARG A 75 -2.21 5.11 -1.51
C ARG A 75 -2.24 6.41 -0.72
N ARG A 76 -1.07 7.00 -0.43
CA ARG A 76 -0.99 8.30 0.26
C ARG A 76 -1.69 9.42 -0.51
N LEU A 77 -1.60 9.42 -1.83
CA LEU A 77 -2.31 10.35 -2.71
C LEU A 77 -3.79 10.02 -2.77
N TYR A 78 -4.15 8.75 -2.92
CA TYR A 78 -5.54 8.27 -2.99
C TYR A 78 -6.37 8.65 -1.76
N PHE A 79 -5.76 8.65 -0.57
CA PHE A 79 -6.37 9.06 0.70
C PHE A 79 -6.06 10.52 1.11
N ASP A 80 -5.36 11.29 0.28
CA ASP A 80 -5.07 12.70 0.58
C ASP A 80 -6.36 13.52 0.62
N LYS A 81 -6.58 14.30 1.68
CA LYS A 81 -7.85 15.02 1.91
C LYS A 81 -8.26 15.90 0.71
N LEU A 82 -7.30 16.57 0.08
CA LEU A 82 -7.59 17.43 -1.08
C LEU A 82 -7.99 16.61 -2.30
N VAL A 83 -7.32 15.47 -2.52
CA VAL A 83 -7.66 14.51 -3.57
C VAL A 83 -9.04 13.93 -3.30
N VAL A 84 -9.30 13.41 -2.10
CA VAL A 84 -10.60 12.83 -1.72
C VAL A 84 -11.75 13.80 -1.96
N SER A 85 -11.60 15.08 -1.59
CA SER A 85 -12.64 16.09 -1.80
C SER A 85 -12.87 16.49 -3.27
N HIS A 86 -11.94 16.14 -4.16
CA HIS A 86 -11.98 16.57 -5.55
C HIS A 86 -12.74 15.61 -6.48
N PHE A 87 -12.80 14.31 -6.14
CA PHE A 87 -13.37 13.26 -6.98
C PHE A 87 -14.70 12.74 -6.43
N ASP A 88 -15.71 12.61 -7.29
CA ASP A 88 -17.04 12.13 -6.93
C ASP A 88 -17.06 10.61 -6.69
N ILE A 89 -16.25 9.89 -7.46
CA ILE A 89 -16.07 8.43 -7.38
C ILE A 89 -14.60 8.14 -7.13
N ARG A 90 -14.33 7.19 -6.24
CA ARG A 90 -12.99 6.63 -6.07
C ARG A 90 -13.08 5.12 -6.01
N ALA A 91 -12.20 4.43 -6.71
CA ALA A 91 -12.09 2.99 -6.65
C ALA A 91 -10.63 2.55 -6.78
N GLN A 92 -10.31 1.37 -6.28
CA GLN A 92 -8.99 0.79 -6.42
C GLN A 92 -9.06 -0.70 -6.76
N CYS A 93 -8.03 -1.20 -7.44
CA CYS A 93 -7.78 -2.62 -7.61
C CYS A 93 -6.27 -2.89 -7.59
N CYS A 94 -5.89 -4.13 -7.28
CA CYS A 94 -4.51 -4.60 -7.38
C CYS A 94 -4.44 -5.65 -8.50
N VAL A 95 -3.46 -5.52 -9.39
CA VAL A 95 -3.26 -6.48 -10.49
C VAL A 95 -2.23 -7.51 -10.05
N SER A 96 -2.70 -8.60 -9.44
CA SER A 96 -1.85 -9.76 -9.16
C SER A 96 -1.22 -10.33 -10.44
N GLN A 97 -0.05 -10.99 -10.35
CA GLN A 97 0.59 -11.65 -11.50
C GLN A 97 -0.35 -12.57 -12.30
N VAL A 98 -1.23 -13.30 -11.60
CA VAL A 98 -2.30 -14.10 -12.21
C VAL A 98 -3.63 -13.45 -11.87
N TYR A 99 -4.04 -12.47 -12.68
CA TYR A 99 -5.29 -11.75 -12.47
C TYR A 99 -6.48 -12.35 -13.25
N SER A 100 -7.68 -12.03 -12.79
CA SER A 100 -8.93 -12.27 -13.54
C SER A 100 -9.57 -10.93 -13.85
N ARG A 101 -9.78 -10.63 -15.14
CA ARG A 101 -10.49 -9.43 -15.58
C ARG A 101 -11.84 -9.27 -14.87
N LYS A 102 -12.56 -10.37 -14.65
CA LYS A 102 -13.83 -10.36 -13.93
C LYS A 102 -13.66 -9.83 -12.50
N ASN A 103 -12.65 -10.31 -11.78
CA ASN A 103 -12.40 -9.91 -10.40
C ASN A 103 -11.98 -8.44 -10.31
N LEU A 104 -11.10 -7.97 -11.21
CA LEU A 104 -10.72 -6.56 -11.27
C LEU A 104 -11.94 -5.66 -11.48
N LEU A 105 -12.85 -6.02 -12.39
CA LEU A 105 -14.07 -5.24 -12.62
C LEU A 105 -15.00 -5.26 -11.40
N LEU A 106 -15.13 -6.40 -10.71
CA LEU A 106 -15.94 -6.50 -9.49
C LEU A 106 -15.39 -5.61 -8.37
N GLU A 107 -14.07 -5.61 -8.13
CA GLU A 107 -13.42 -4.75 -7.13
C GLU A 107 -13.68 -3.27 -7.41
N ILE A 108 -13.44 -2.84 -8.66
CA ILE A 108 -13.63 -1.44 -9.03
C ILE A 108 -15.10 -1.05 -8.93
N LEU A 109 -16.02 -1.91 -9.39
CA LEU A 109 -17.45 -1.62 -9.38
C LEU A 109 -18.02 -1.57 -7.97
N HIS A 110 -17.56 -2.46 -7.08
CA HIS A 110 -17.88 -2.42 -5.66
C HIS A 110 -17.49 -1.06 -5.06
N ASP A 111 -16.24 -0.64 -5.22
CA ASP A 111 -15.78 0.65 -4.67
C ASP A 111 -16.50 1.84 -5.32
N ALA A 112 -16.77 1.78 -6.63
CA ALA A 112 -17.38 2.89 -7.36
C ALA A 112 -18.87 3.08 -7.05
N THR A 113 -19.58 2.01 -6.70
CA THR A 113 -21.05 2.03 -6.55
C THR A 113 -21.55 1.68 -5.15
N GLY A 114 -20.70 1.12 -4.29
CA GLY A 114 -21.07 0.62 -2.95
C GLY A 114 -22.01 -0.59 -3.00
N LYS A 115 -22.09 -1.28 -4.14
CA LYS A 115 -22.92 -2.46 -4.32
C LYS A 115 -22.06 -3.72 -4.28
N ASP A 116 -22.52 -4.70 -3.53
CA ASP A 116 -21.96 -6.05 -3.59
C ASP A 116 -22.50 -6.76 -4.84
N PHE A 117 -21.60 -7.30 -5.64
CA PHE A 117 -21.93 -8.13 -6.80
C PHE A 117 -21.39 -9.53 -6.53
N GLU A 118 -22.27 -10.53 -6.48
CA GLU A 118 -21.81 -11.91 -6.28
C GLU A 118 -21.03 -12.41 -7.51
N CYS A 119 -19.97 -13.19 -7.25
CA CYS A 119 -19.11 -13.78 -8.28
C CYS A 119 -19.86 -14.91 -9.02
N GLY A 120 -20.82 -14.55 -9.87
CA GLY A 120 -21.66 -15.52 -10.56
C GLY A 120 -22.81 -14.87 -11.34
N GLU A 121 -23.33 -13.74 -10.86
CA GLU A 121 -24.56 -13.16 -11.40
C GLU A 121 -24.40 -12.57 -12.81
N LYS A 122 -23.24 -11.99 -13.12
CA LYS A 122 -23.04 -11.20 -14.33
C LYS A 122 -21.87 -11.67 -15.18
N ARG A 123 -22.05 -11.55 -16.50
CA ARG A 123 -20.99 -11.75 -17.49
C ARG A 123 -19.99 -10.58 -17.43
N VAL A 124 -18.74 -10.83 -17.83
CA VAL A 124 -17.66 -9.82 -17.82
C VAL A 124 -18.07 -8.56 -18.57
N ASP A 125 -18.70 -8.71 -19.74
CA ASP A 125 -19.14 -7.56 -20.55
C ASP A 125 -20.23 -6.72 -19.86
N GLN A 126 -21.13 -7.37 -19.12
CA GLN A 126 -22.16 -6.68 -18.34
C GLN A 126 -21.54 -5.87 -17.20
N LEU A 127 -20.56 -6.44 -16.50
CA LEU A 127 -19.81 -5.72 -15.46
C LEU A 127 -19.06 -4.52 -16.04
N ALA A 128 -18.43 -4.69 -17.20
CA ALA A 128 -17.75 -3.61 -17.90
C ALA A 128 -18.73 -2.48 -18.32
N ASP A 129 -19.91 -2.84 -18.83
CA ASP A 129 -20.95 -1.86 -19.18
C ASP A 129 -21.51 -1.12 -17.97
N GLU A 130 -21.71 -1.81 -16.86
CA GLU A 130 -22.15 -1.18 -15.61
C GLU A 130 -21.09 -0.21 -15.07
N LEU A 131 -19.82 -0.62 -15.09
CA LEU A 131 -18.72 0.24 -14.69
C LEU A 131 -18.64 1.49 -15.57
N ARG A 132 -18.75 1.34 -16.91
CA ARG A 132 -18.81 2.49 -17.83
C ARG A 132 -19.93 3.45 -17.46
N LYS A 133 -21.15 2.93 -17.25
CA LYS A 133 -22.32 3.73 -16.89
C LYS A 133 -22.14 4.45 -15.54
N ALA A 134 -21.53 3.79 -14.56
CA ALA A 134 -21.28 4.37 -13.25
C ALA A 134 -20.27 5.53 -13.31
N LEU A 135 -19.25 5.43 -14.17
CA LEU A 135 -18.18 6.42 -14.27
C LEU A 135 -18.47 7.58 -15.24
N TYR A 136 -19.26 7.36 -16.29
CA TYR A 136 -19.33 8.26 -17.46
C TYR A 136 -19.62 9.74 -17.14
N SER A 137 -20.52 10.02 -16.21
CA SER A 137 -21.00 11.37 -15.89
C SER A 137 -20.37 12.00 -14.64
N ARG A 138 -19.41 11.31 -14.01
CA ARG A 138 -18.85 11.71 -12.71
C ARG A 138 -17.34 11.81 -12.79
N ARG A 139 -16.75 12.72 -12.02
CA ARG A 139 -15.30 12.80 -11.93
C ARG A 139 -14.81 11.66 -11.05
N TYR A 140 -14.02 10.76 -11.61
CA TYR A 140 -13.52 9.59 -10.89
C TYR A 140 -12.01 9.59 -10.71
N LEU A 141 -11.56 8.93 -9.65
CA LEU A 141 -10.17 8.55 -9.42
C LEU A 141 -10.07 7.04 -9.29
N ILE A 142 -9.38 6.37 -10.20
CA ILE A 142 -9.10 4.93 -10.10
C ILE A 142 -7.63 4.72 -9.73
N LEU A 143 -7.35 3.93 -8.69
CA LEU A 143 -6.01 3.42 -8.41
C LEU A 143 -5.88 2.01 -8.96
N VAL A 144 -5.04 1.81 -9.97
CA VAL A 144 -4.67 0.51 -10.51
C VAL A 144 -3.25 0.19 -10.03
N ASP A 145 -3.17 -0.64 -9.00
CA ASP A 145 -1.90 -0.95 -8.33
C ASP A 145 -1.22 -2.18 -8.95
N ASP A 146 0.11 -2.11 -9.03
CA ASP A 146 1.05 -3.15 -9.44
C ASP A 146 0.75 -3.81 -10.79
N VAL A 147 0.65 -3.02 -11.88
CA VAL A 147 0.40 -3.57 -13.22
C VAL A 147 1.67 -4.21 -13.80
N TRP A 148 1.64 -5.52 -14.05
CA TRP A 148 2.79 -6.28 -14.58
C TRP A 148 2.92 -6.23 -16.11
N GLU A 149 1.79 -6.32 -16.81
CA GLU A 149 1.72 -6.41 -18.27
C GLU A 149 0.74 -5.40 -18.89
N ALA A 150 0.99 -4.99 -20.13
CA ALA A 150 0.10 -4.08 -20.87
C ALA A 150 -1.29 -4.69 -21.15
N SER A 151 -1.37 -6.03 -21.26
CA SER A 151 -2.62 -6.79 -21.41
C SER A 151 -3.63 -6.50 -20.30
N ALA A 152 -3.17 -6.41 -19.04
CA ALA A 152 -4.00 -6.07 -17.90
C ALA A 152 -4.58 -4.67 -17.99
N TRP A 153 -3.82 -3.73 -18.54
CA TRP A 153 -4.30 -2.38 -18.81
C TRP A 153 -5.37 -2.36 -19.91
N ASP A 154 -5.12 -3.07 -21.02
CA ASP A 154 -6.05 -3.18 -22.15
C ASP A 154 -7.41 -3.74 -21.74
N ASP A 155 -7.41 -4.70 -20.82
CA ASP A 155 -8.62 -5.34 -20.30
C ASP A 155 -9.58 -4.38 -19.59
N ILE A 156 -9.05 -3.33 -18.94
CA ILE A 156 -9.83 -2.44 -18.08
C ILE A 156 -9.99 -1.02 -18.65
N ILE A 157 -9.05 -0.53 -19.46
CA ILE A 157 -9.05 0.87 -19.94
C ILE A 157 -10.31 1.23 -20.75
N GLY A 158 -10.89 0.26 -21.44
CA GLY A 158 -12.16 0.43 -22.16
C GLY A 158 -13.36 0.74 -21.26
N CYS A 159 -13.24 0.53 -19.94
CA CYS A 159 -14.27 0.82 -18.96
C CYS A 159 -14.20 2.26 -18.43
N PHE A 160 -13.02 2.87 -18.43
CA PHE A 160 -12.78 4.17 -17.81
C PHE A 160 -13.10 5.34 -18.75
N ARG A 161 -14.21 5.34 -19.47
CA ARG A 161 -14.52 6.45 -20.39
C ARG A 161 -14.80 7.74 -19.60
N ASP A 162 -14.34 8.86 -20.12
CA ASP A 162 -14.53 10.18 -19.50
C ASP A 162 -15.19 11.14 -20.49
N ALA A 163 -16.32 11.73 -20.12
CA ALA A 163 -16.95 12.83 -20.85
C ALA A 163 -16.37 14.19 -20.43
N THR A 164 -15.03 14.28 -20.37
CA THR A 164 -14.25 15.51 -20.03
C THR A 164 -14.46 16.05 -18.61
N HIS A 165 -14.60 15.17 -17.62
CA HIS A 165 -14.82 15.54 -16.22
C HIS A 165 -13.52 15.72 -15.41
N ALA A 166 -12.36 15.77 -16.08
CA ALA A 166 -11.03 15.80 -15.45
C ALA A 166 -10.73 14.57 -14.59
N SER A 167 -11.21 13.39 -15.02
CA SER A 167 -11.00 12.15 -14.29
C SER A 167 -9.53 11.72 -14.30
N ARG A 168 -9.11 10.96 -13.29
CA ARG A 168 -7.71 10.54 -13.11
C ARG A 168 -7.61 9.05 -12.87
N ILE A 169 -6.51 8.47 -13.32
CA ILE A 169 -6.10 7.11 -12.98
C ILE A 169 -4.69 7.21 -12.42
N ILE A 170 -4.45 6.65 -11.23
CA ILE A 170 -3.11 6.43 -10.71
C ILE A 170 -2.75 5.00 -11.07
N LEU A 171 -1.63 4.81 -11.76
CA LEU A 171 -1.12 3.49 -12.12
C LEU A 171 0.23 3.28 -11.45
N THR A 172 0.43 2.17 -10.74
CA THR A 172 1.77 1.79 -10.29
C THR A 172 2.24 0.56 -11.07
N THR A 173 3.53 0.53 -11.41
CA THR A 173 4.12 -0.62 -12.11
C THR A 173 5.62 -0.67 -11.87
N GLN A 174 6.21 -1.85 -11.99
CA GLN A 174 7.66 -2.00 -11.99
C GLN A 174 8.27 -1.80 -13.39
N ASN A 175 7.45 -1.88 -14.44
CA ASN A 175 7.88 -1.85 -15.83
C ASN A 175 7.59 -0.48 -16.45
N TYR A 176 8.65 0.24 -16.83
CA TYR A 176 8.53 1.55 -17.47
C TYR A 176 7.73 1.48 -18.78
N GLU A 177 7.91 0.41 -19.57
CA GLU A 177 7.22 0.27 -20.86
C GLU A 177 5.71 0.11 -20.69
N VAL A 178 5.26 -0.56 -19.63
CA VAL A 178 3.82 -0.66 -19.30
C VAL A 178 3.25 0.72 -18.98
N ALA A 179 3.96 1.52 -18.19
CA ALA A 179 3.51 2.89 -17.88
C ALA A 179 3.52 3.81 -19.09
N ASN A 180 4.53 3.67 -19.97
CA ASN A 180 4.64 4.44 -21.20
C ASN A 180 3.55 4.04 -22.21
N TYR A 181 3.21 2.76 -22.27
CA TYR A 181 2.09 2.24 -23.06
C TYR A 181 0.75 2.78 -22.55
N ALA A 182 0.55 2.81 -21.22
CA ALA A 182 -0.65 3.36 -20.59
C ALA A 182 -0.71 4.90 -20.57
N ARG A 183 0.27 5.60 -21.16
CA ARG A 183 0.41 7.05 -21.10
C ARG A 183 -0.75 7.75 -21.82
N PHE A 184 -1.26 8.82 -21.20
CA PHE A 184 -2.22 9.74 -21.82
C PHE A 184 -1.59 11.11 -22.06
N GLN A 185 -1.59 11.98 -21.05
CA GLN A 185 -1.04 13.33 -21.14
C GLN A 185 0.21 13.49 -20.28
N SER A 186 0.19 12.90 -19.08
CA SER A 186 1.34 12.93 -18.17
C SER A 186 2.34 11.85 -18.52
N ASP A 187 3.62 12.23 -18.61
CA ASP A 187 4.70 11.24 -18.70
C ASP A 187 4.78 10.39 -17.41
N PRO A 188 5.13 9.09 -17.53
CA PRO A 188 5.41 8.25 -16.39
C PRO A 188 6.43 8.90 -15.46
N LEU A 189 6.25 8.72 -14.15
CA LEU A 189 7.19 9.14 -13.14
C LEU A 189 8.04 7.96 -12.67
N PRO A 190 9.33 7.87 -13.07
CA PRO A 190 10.28 7.02 -12.37
C PRO A 190 10.46 7.53 -10.94
N LEU A 191 10.02 6.74 -9.97
CA LEU A 191 10.15 7.09 -8.57
C LEU A 191 11.62 7.00 -8.16
N ARG A 192 12.16 8.10 -7.64
CA ARG A 192 13.52 8.15 -7.12
C ARG A 192 13.64 7.31 -5.84
N MET A 193 14.87 6.91 -5.53
CA MET A 193 15.24 6.43 -4.19
C MET A 193 15.04 7.53 -3.14
N PHE A 194 15.02 7.15 -1.87
CA PHE A 194 15.12 8.11 -0.78
C PHE A 194 16.46 8.86 -0.82
N ASN A 195 16.50 10.05 -0.24
CA ASN A 195 17.77 10.65 0.15
C ASN A 195 18.19 10.20 1.55
N ASP A 196 19.38 10.60 1.99
CA ASP A 196 19.93 10.19 3.30
C ASP A 196 19.05 10.65 4.47
N ASP A 197 18.46 11.86 4.39
CA ASP A 197 17.59 12.41 5.43
C ASP A 197 16.25 11.68 5.53
N GLU A 198 15.61 11.38 4.40
CA GLU A 198 14.39 10.58 4.32
C GLU A 198 14.64 9.17 4.86
N SER A 199 15.80 8.59 4.52
CA SER A 199 16.19 7.26 4.97
C SER A 199 16.34 7.20 6.49
N TRP A 200 17.07 8.16 7.06
CA TRP A 200 17.23 8.27 8.51
C TRP A 200 15.89 8.59 9.19
N LYS A 201 15.06 9.46 8.62
CA LYS A 201 13.75 9.80 9.18
C LYS A 201 12.85 8.58 9.25
N LEU A 202 12.83 7.74 8.22
CA LEU A 202 12.03 6.51 8.20
C LEU A 202 12.54 5.51 9.25
N LEU A 203 13.85 5.26 9.29
CA LEU A 203 14.46 4.36 10.26
C LEU A 203 14.14 4.81 11.69
N ARG A 204 14.36 6.10 12.00
CA ARG A 204 14.10 6.66 13.32
C ARG A 204 12.64 6.52 13.72
N LYS A 205 11.71 6.83 12.81
CA LYS A 205 10.27 6.73 13.07
C LYS A 205 9.87 5.30 13.45
N ILE A 206 10.42 4.29 12.76
CA ILE A 206 10.10 2.89 13.06
C ILE A 206 10.72 2.45 14.39
N VAL A 207 11.98 2.83 14.65
CA VAL A 207 12.73 2.35 15.82
C VAL A 207 12.31 3.03 17.13
N PHE A 208 11.96 4.32 17.08
CA PHE A 208 11.69 5.15 18.26
C PHE A 208 10.25 5.69 18.30
N GLY A 209 9.44 5.51 17.25
CA GLY A 209 8.12 6.11 17.18
C GLY A 209 8.18 7.64 17.22
N GLU A 210 7.38 8.22 18.12
CA GLU A 210 7.36 9.67 18.42
C GLU A 210 8.45 10.10 19.41
N GLU A 211 9.19 9.16 19.99
CA GLU A 211 10.24 9.47 20.94
C GLU A 211 11.48 10.05 20.25
N LYS A 212 12.22 10.89 20.98
CA LYS A 212 13.48 11.42 20.48
C LYS A 212 14.53 10.31 20.50
N SER A 213 15.23 10.15 19.37
CA SER A 213 16.40 9.27 19.30
C SER A 213 17.46 9.75 20.29
N PRO A 214 18.09 8.84 21.07
CA PRO A 214 19.23 9.18 21.90
C PRO A 214 20.35 9.78 21.02
N PRO A 215 20.99 10.89 21.41
CA PRO A 215 22.04 11.54 20.62
C PRO A 215 23.20 10.60 20.27
N LEU A 216 23.55 9.70 21.20
CA LEU A 216 24.59 8.68 21.02
C LEU A 216 24.29 7.72 19.85
N LEU A 217 23.02 7.42 19.58
CA LEU A 217 22.63 6.51 18.50
C LEU A 217 22.43 7.22 17.16
N MET A 218 22.50 8.56 17.12
CA MET A 218 22.16 9.31 15.91
C MET A 218 23.19 9.08 14.79
N ASN A 219 24.48 9.11 15.10
CA ASN A 219 25.54 8.94 14.10
C ASN A 219 25.53 7.51 13.54
N ILE A 220 25.57 6.49 14.40
CA ILE A 220 25.53 5.09 13.96
C ILE A 220 24.22 4.75 13.25
N GLY A 221 23.09 5.33 13.68
CA GLY A 221 21.79 5.18 13.02
C GLY A 221 21.75 5.75 11.60
N GLN A 222 22.34 6.93 11.38
CA GLN A 222 22.49 7.51 10.04
C GLN A 222 23.40 6.65 9.14
N GLN A 223 24.50 6.12 9.69
CA GLN A 223 25.38 5.21 8.94
C GLN A 223 24.64 3.93 8.53
N ILE A 224 23.85 3.35 9.43
CA ILE A 224 23.02 2.17 9.14
C ILE A 224 21.97 2.50 8.07
N ALA A 225 21.26 3.62 8.19
CA ALA A 225 20.28 4.05 7.19
C ALA A 225 20.92 4.20 5.80
N LYS A 226 22.15 4.75 5.74
CA LYS A 226 22.91 4.86 4.49
C LYS A 226 23.32 3.50 3.92
N LYS A 227 23.70 2.54 4.77
CA LYS A 227 24.01 1.16 4.35
C LYS A 227 22.79 0.42 3.77
N CYS A 228 21.57 0.79 4.18
CA CYS A 228 20.34 0.29 3.57
C CYS A 228 20.15 0.77 2.11
N GLY A 229 21.00 1.71 1.66
CA GLY A 229 21.02 2.40 0.36
C GLY A 229 19.66 2.75 -0.16
N GLN A 230 18.97 3.51 0.68
CA GLN A 230 17.90 4.41 0.26
C GLN A 230 16.66 3.73 -0.33
N LEU A 231 16.54 2.41 -0.18
CA LEU A 231 15.33 1.67 -0.48
C LEU A 231 14.44 1.61 0.78
N PRO A 232 13.21 2.15 0.75
CA PRO A 232 12.32 2.15 1.92
C PRO A 232 12.12 0.76 2.54
N LEU A 233 11.95 -0.27 1.71
CA LEU A 233 11.78 -1.65 2.20
C LEU A 233 13.00 -2.15 2.99
N SER A 234 14.21 -1.93 2.49
CA SER A 234 15.44 -2.32 3.19
C SER A 234 15.58 -1.61 4.54
N ILE A 235 15.20 -0.33 4.58
CA ILE A 235 15.23 0.48 5.81
C ILE A 235 14.23 -0.07 6.82
N VAL A 236 13.01 -0.42 6.41
CA VAL A 236 11.99 -1.02 7.29
C VAL A 236 12.49 -2.32 7.89
N LEU A 237 13.11 -3.19 7.09
CA LEU A 237 13.64 -4.48 7.54
C LEU A 237 14.74 -4.29 8.60
N VAL A 238 15.71 -3.42 8.33
CA VAL A 238 16.80 -3.14 9.28
C VAL A 238 16.28 -2.43 10.53
N ALA A 239 15.32 -1.52 10.39
CA ALA A 239 14.67 -0.87 11.51
C ALA A 239 13.94 -1.87 12.43
N GLY A 240 13.32 -2.92 11.87
CA GLY A 240 12.74 -4.02 12.64
C GLY A 240 13.77 -4.75 13.49
N ILE A 241 14.96 -5.02 12.95
CA ILE A 241 16.08 -5.61 13.71
C ILE A 241 16.52 -4.65 14.83
N LEU A 242 16.68 -3.37 14.52
CA LEU A 242 17.09 -2.36 15.50
C LEU A 242 16.04 -2.09 16.58
N ALA A 243 14.75 -2.34 16.30
CA ALA A 243 13.68 -2.24 17.27
C ALA A 243 13.89 -3.22 18.43
N GLU A 244 14.27 -4.46 18.11
CA GLU A 244 14.58 -5.55 19.05
C GLU A 244 15.99 -5.49 19.64
N THR A 245 16.88 -4.71 19.03
CA THR A 245 18.27 -4.56 19.50
C THR A 245 18.35 -3.60 20.69
N GLU A 246 19.18 -3.93 21.69
CA GLU A 246 19.47 -3.01 22.81
C GLU A 246 19.89 -1.63 22.28
N LYS A 247 19.37 -0.57 22.90
CA LYS A 247 19.63 0.83 22.51
C LYS A 247 21.00 1.32 23.00
N LYS A 248 22.04 0.54 22.72
CA LYS A 248 23.46 0.83 22.98
C LYS A 248 24.22 0.93 21.68
N GLU A 249 25.19 1.84 21.62
CA GLU A 249 25.98 2.11 20.42
C GLU A 249 26.72 0.85 19.93
N GLU A 250 27.35 0.11 20.83
CA GLU A 250 28.07 -1.15 20.53
C GLU A 250 27.18 -2.20 19.84
N CYS A 251 25.93 -2.32 20.27
CA CYS A 251 24.98 -3.26 19.67
C CYS A 251 24.59 -2.81 18.25
N TRP A 252 24.41 -1.51 18.03
CA TRP A 252 24.11 -0.96 16.71
C TRP A 252 25.32 -1.05 15.77
N GLU A 253 26.55 -0.90 16.29
CA GLU A 253 27.75 -1.16 15.52
C GLU A 253 27.85 -2.61 15.04
N GLN A 254 27.46 -3.59 15.86
CA GLN A 254 27.42 -4.99 15.45
C GLN A 254 26.44 -5.20 14.30
N VAL A 255 25.23 -4.61 14.40
CA VAL A 255 24.26 -4.63 13.29
C VAL A 255 24.89 -3.99 12.05
N ALA A 256 25.48 -2.80 12.18
CA ALA A 256 26.11 -2.11 11.07
C ALA A 256 27.25 -2.91 10.40
N LYS A 257 28.02 -3.69 11.17
CA LYS A 257 29.09 -4.57 10.67
C LYS A 257 28.53 -5.78 9.91
N ASN A 258 27.39 -6.31 10.35
CA ASN A 258 26.74 -7.47 9.73
C ASN A 258 25.93 -7.11 8.47
N LEU A 259 25.56 -5.84 8.30
CA LEU A 259 24.91 -5.36 7.08
C LEU A 259 25.90 -5.41 5.91
N SER A 260 25.61 -6.28 4.93
CA SER A 260 26.36 -6.35 3.68
C SER A 260 26.34 -5.00 2.95
N PRO A 261 27.47 -4.58 2.33
CA PRO A 261 27.51 -3.34 1.55
C PRO A 261 26.60 -3.32 0.31
N TYR A 262 26.02 -4.47 -0.07
CA TYR A 262 25.23 -4.64 -1.30
C TYR A 262 23.74 -4.95 -1.07
N ILE A 263 23.15 -4.44 0.01
CA ILE A 263 21.72 -4.64 0.36
C ILE A 263 20.74 -4.36 -0.81
N HIS A 264 21.11 -3.47 -1.73
CA HIS A 264 20.29 -3.00 -2.85
C HIS A 264 20.30 -3.96 -4.04
N SER A 265 21.40 -4.68 -4.26
CA SER A 265 21.52 -5.62 -5.39
C SER A 265 21.05 -7.04 -5.03
N ASN A 266 20.90 -7.34 -3.73
CA ASN A 266 20.44 -8.63 -3.27
C ASN A 266 19.39 -8.48 -2.16
N SER A 267 18.17 -8.10 -2.53
CA SER A 267 17.01 -8.07 -1.63
C SER A 267 16.86 -9.36 -0.82
N ARG A 268 17.24 -10.52 -1.40
CA ARG A 268 17.30 -11.80 -0.69
C ARG A 268 18.23 -11.79 0.51
N ALA A 269 19.41 -11.17 0.43
CA ALA A 269 20.35 -11.12 1.56
C ALA A 269 19.77 -10.33 2.76
N THR A 270 18.99 -9.28 2.47
CA THR A 270 18.34 -8.47 3.51
C THR A 270 17.14 -9.20 4.12
N ILE A 271 16.36 -9.89 3.29
CA ILE A 271 15.25 -10.75 3.73
C ILE A 271 15.80 -11.91 4.57
N GLU A 272 16.88 -12.55 4.13
CA GLU A 272 17.53 -13.66 4.82
C GLU A 272 18.09 -13.22 6.18
N HIS A 273 18.79 -12.08 6.25
CA HIS A 273 19.28 -11.56 7.52
C HIS A 273 18.12 -11.20 8.46
N SER A 274 17.04 -10.60 7.94
CA SER A 274 15.83 -10.33 8.74
C SER A 274 15.19 -11.62 9.25
N TYR A 275 15.11 -12.65 8.41
CA TYR A 275 14.61 -13.97 8.77
C TYR A 275 15.46 -14.67 9.84
N GLN A 276 16.79 -14.57 9.75
CA GLN A 276 17.70 -15.12 10.75
C GLN A 276 17.58 -14.40 12.11
N ASN A 277 17.21 -13.12 12.13
CA ASN A 277 16.98 -12.38 13.36
C ASN A 277 15.57 -12.54 13.94
N LEU A 278 14.64 -13.21 13.24
CA LEU A 278 13.32 -13.52 13.80
C LEU A 278 13.43 -14.50 14.98
N PRO A 279 12.62 -14.29 16.05
CA PRO A 279 12.40 -15.29 17.08
C PRO A 279 12.06 -16.66 16.48
N TYR A 280 12.59 -17.74 17.06
CA TYR A 280 12.50 -19.09 16.50
C TYR A 280 11.05 -19.50 16.12
N HIS A 281 10.08 -19.16 16.96
CA HIS A 281 8.68 -19.48 16.74
C HIS A 281 8.05 -18.72 15.55
N LEU A 282 8.56 -17.54 15.18
CA LEU A 282 8.07 -16.74 14.07
C LEU A 282 8.67 -17.15 12.72
N ARG A 283 9.79 -17.87 12.70
CA ARG A 283 10.42 -18.32 11.45
C ARG A 283 9.50 -19.25 10.66
N SER A 284 8.89 -20.23 11.32
CA SER A 284 7.90 -21.12 10.70
C SER A 284 6.67 -20.37 10.21
N CYS A 285 6.21 -19.36 10.96
CA CYS A 285 5.11 -18.49 10.53
C CYS A 285 5.47 -17.68 9.29
N PHE A 286 6.70 -17.16 9.19
CA PHE A 286 7.18 -16.45 8.01
C PHE A 286 7.17 -17.35 6.76
N LEU A 287 7.72 -18.56 6.88
CA LEU A 287 7.74 -19.53 5.78
C LEU A 287 6.33 -19.96 5.35
N TYR A 288 5.39 -20.02 6.28
CA TYR A 288 3.99 -20.34 5.98
C TYR A 288 3.37 -19.35 4.99
N PHE A 289 3.74 -18.07 5.03
CA PHE A 289 3.25 -17.08 4.06
C PHE A 289 3.75 -17.33 2.63
N GLY A 290 4.92 -17.96 2.46
CA GLY A 290 5.44 -18.35 1.14
C GLY A 290 4.66 -19.49 0.47
N ALA A 291 3.75 -20.15 1.21
CA ALA A 291 2.90 -21.22 0.67
C ALA A 291 1.60 -20.70 0.01
N PHE A 292 1.27 -19.41 0.15
CA PHE A 292 0.08 -18.81 -0.44
C PHE A 292 0.38 -18.21 -1.82
N LEU A 293 -0.65 -18.19 -2.67
CA LEU A 293 -0.62 -17.42 -3.92
C LEU A 293 -0.75 -15.93 -3.59
N GLU A 294 -0.01 -15.11 -4.35
CA GLU A 294 0.03 -13.65 -4.19
C GLU A 294 -1.40 -13.04 -4.16
N ASP A 295 -1.61 -12.07 -3.26
CA ASP A 295 -2.83 -11.26 -3.10
C ASP A 295 -4.17 -11.99 -2.86
N ARG A 296 -4.16 -13.29 -2.53
CA ARG A 296 -5.37 -13.96 -2.01
C ARG A 296 -5.51 -13.71 -0.52
N VAL A 297 -6.31 -12.71 -0.16
CA VAL A 297 -6.85 -12.58 1.20
C VAL A 297 -7.99 -13.59 1.33
N ASN A 298 -7.81 -14.62 2.16
CA ASN A 298 -8.90 -15.51 2.58
C ASN A 298 -9.97 -14.75 3.38
#